data_AF-A0A961AJL2-F1
#
_entry.id   AF-A0A961AJL2-F1
#
_cell.length_a   1.000
_cell.length_b   1.000
_cell.length_c   1.000
_cell.angle_alpha   90.00
_cell.angle_beta   90.00
_cell.angle_gamma   90.00
#
_symmetry.space_group_name_H-M   'P 1'
#
loop_
_entity.id
_entity.type
_entity.pdbx_description
1 polymer ?
#
loop_
_entity_poly.entity_id
_entity_poly.type
_entity_poly.pdbx_seq_one_letter_code
_entity_poly.pdbx_strand_id
1 'polypeptide(L)'
;MIPLRRCLPALLFFSANLDVGRATDLTKPDPKATAEAGQPLYAATCAVCHGDKGQGNPELKTPSIAHLPAWYVIHQIDNFRSSKRGTHPEDPQGLQMAAIAKTLDQEKIDSVALYVESLALVVPKDLAIEGANVSEGQYLFEARCMECHRYNASGEYTFGSPPLVGRQGWYLMAQLKKFQEGHRGAAKDDDNGAKMALTSTFVQGEQAIKDVVSYILTLNPPPEPAAEGSPFEKDR
;
A
#
# COMPACT_ATOMS: atom_id res chain seq x y z
N MET A 1 -43.87 66.97 -27.98
CA MET A 1 -44.39 65.79 -27.26
C MET A 1 -44.15 64.56 -28.12
N ILE A 2 -43.16 63.72 -27.78
CA ILE A 2 -43.00 62.27 -28.05
C ILE A 2 -41.84 61.85 -27.12
N PRO A 3 -42.03 61.00 -26.09
CA PRO A 3 -40.90 60.43 -25.36
C PRO A 3 -40.55 59.05 -25.93
N LEU A 4 -39.28 58.86 -26.31
CA LEU A 4 -38.71 57.55 -26.63
C LEU A 4 -38.64 56.70 -25.35
N ARG A 5 -39.40 55.60 -25.31
CA ARG A 5 -39.21 54.53 -24.33
C ARG A 5 -38.01 53.68 -24.74
N ARG A 6 -36.94 53.67 -23.94
CA ARG A 6 -35.87 52.67 -24.00
C ARG A 6 -36.28 51.46 -23.16
N CYS A 7 -36.41 50.30 -23.80
CA CYS A 7 -36.48 49.00 -23.12
C CYS A 7 -35.05 48.59 -22.72
N LEU A 8 -34.80 48.35 -21.42
CA LEU A 8 -33.64 47.58 -20.98
C LEU A 8 -34.03 46.10 -20.90
N PRO A 9 -33.19 45.16 -21.36
CA PRO A 9 -33.44 43.75 -21.16
C PRO A 9 -33.08 43.36 -19.72
N ALA A 10 -33.95 42.56 -19.10
CA ALA A 10 -33.67 41.95 -17.81
C ALA A 10 -32.60 40.86 -18.00
N LEU A 11 -31.39 41.09 -17.50
CA LEU A 11 -30.34 40.09 -17.37
C LEU A 11 -30.69 39.17 -16.19
N LEU A 12 -31.19 37.97 -16.51
CA LEU A 12 -31.34 36.88 -15.56
C LEU A 12 -29.94 36.34 -15.23
N PHE A 13 -29.45 36.63 -14.02
CA PHE A 13 -28.28 35.94 -13.47
C PHE A 13 -28.68 34.50 -13.12
N PHE A 14 -28.28 33.56 -13.97
CA PHE A 14 -28.36 32.14 -13.67
C PHE A 14 -27.17 31.79 -12.77
N SER A 15 -27.37 31.74 -11.46
CA SER A 15 -26.38 31.18 -10.53
C SER A 15 -26.30 29.67 -10.76
N ALA A 16 -25.35 29.24 -11.59
CA ALA A 16 -24.94 27.86 -11.64
C ALA A 16 -24.20 27.53 -10.34
N ASN A 17 -24.89 26.85 -9.41
CA ASN A 17 -24.22 26.13 -8.33
C ASN A 17 -23.46 24.96 -8.97
N LEU A 18 -22.17 25.16 -9.26
CA LEU A 18 -21.27 24.05 -9.47
C LEU A 18 -21.10 23.35 -8.12
N ASP A 19 -21.88 22.31 -7.92
CA ASP A 19 -21.56 21.28 -6.92
C ASP A 19 -20.32 20.55 -7.46
N VAL A 20 -19.14 21.08 -7.14
CA VAL A 20 -17.88 20.38 -7.33
C VAL A 20 -17.99 19.12 -6.47
N GLY A 21 -18.39 18.02 -7.11
CA GLY A 21 -18.34 16.70 -6.53
C GLY A 21 -16.98 16.53 -5.89
N ARG A 22 -16.97 16.47 -4.56
CA ARG A 22 -15.77 16.21 -3.78
C ARG A 22 -15.23 14.89 -4.31
N ALA A 23 -14.09 14.93 -5.00
CA ALA A 23 -13.39 13.73 -5.39
C ALA A 23 -13.28 12.88 -4.11
N THR A 24 -13.99 11.75 -4.10
CA THR A 24 -13.99 10.85 -2.96
C THR A 24 -12.55 10.39 -2.80
N ASP A 25 -11.97 10.69 -1.66
CA ASP A 25 -10.64 10.20 -1.30
C ASP A 25 -10.72 8.67 -1.25
N LEU A 26 -10.33 8.02 -2.36
CA LEU A 26 -10.43 6.58 -2.53
C LEU A 26 -9.54 5.81 -1.53
N THR A 27 -8.69 6.50 -0.76
CA THR A 27 -7.90 5.87 0.31
C THR A 27 -8.67 5.74 1.63
N LYS A 28 -9.91 6.23 1.70
CA LYS A 28 -10.77 6.08 2.87
C LYS A 28 -11.85 5.02 2.59
N PRO A 29 -11.96 3.98 3.43
CA PRO A 29 -13.04 3.00 3.31
C PRO A 29 -14.42 3.66 3.34
N ASP A 30 -15.39 3.11 2.60
CA ASP A 30 -16.81 3.46 2.79
C ASP A 30 -17.19 3.30 4.28
N PRO A 31 -17.90 4.27 4.90
CA PRO A 31 -18.34 4.17 6.28
C PRO A 31 -19.18 2.93 6.63
N LYS A 32 -19.75 2.25 5.63
CA LYS A 32 -20.52 1.00 5.79
C LYS A 32 -19.65 -0.26 5.72
N ALA A 33 -18.43 -0.16 5.21
CA ALA A 33 -17.50 -1.29 5.15
C ALA A 33 -17.08 -1.71 6.57
N THR A 34 -16.89 -3.02 6.78
CA THR A 34 -16.49 -3.58 8.08
C THR A 34 -15.46 -4.68 7.89
N ALA A 35 -14.60 -4.88 8.90
CA ALA A 35 -13.64 -5.98 8.89
C ALA A 35 -14.35 -7.34 8.88
N GLU A 36 -15.48 -7.45 9.60
CA GLU A 36 -16.30 -8.66 9.67
C GLU A 36 -16.85 -9.06 8.29
N ALA A 37 -17.28 -8.08 7.48
CA ALA A 37 -17.70 -8.33 6.10
C ALA A 37 -16.52 -8.73 5.19
N GLY A 38 -15.30 -8.25 5.48
CA GLY A 38 -14.09 -8.58 4.73
C GLY A 38 -13.51 -9.96 5.03
N GLN A 39 -13.73 -10.49 6.23
CA GLN A 39 -13.18 -11.78 6.68
C GLN A 39 -13.48 -12.96 5.72
N PRO A 40 -14.72 -13.24 5.30
CA PRO A 40 -15.00 -14.37 4.41
C PRO A 40 -14.35 -14.20 3.03
N LEU A 41 -14.29 -12.96 2.51
CA LEU A 41 -13.62 -12.66 1.26
C LEU A 41 -12.11 -12.91 1.36
N TYR A 42 -11.49 -12.46 2.46
CA TYR A 42 -10.08 -12.71 2.73
C TYR A 42 -9.78 -14.20 2.76
N ALA A 43 -10.56 -14.97 3.52
CA ALA A 43 -10.38 -16.42 3.65
C ALA A 43 -10.48 -17.14 2.30
N ALA A 44 -11.46 -16.76 1.47
CA ALA A 44 -11.69 -17.40 0.18
C ALA A 44 -10.68 -17.02 -0.92
N THR A 45 -10.12 -15.79 -0.87
CA THR A 45 -9.35 -15.23 -2.00
C THR A 45 -7.90 -14.90 -1.64
N CYS A 46 -7.68 -14.27 -0.48
CA CYS A 46 -6.39 -13.69 -0.12
C CYS A 46 -5.52 -14.68 0.64
N ALA A 47 -6.11 -15.43 1.58
CA ALA A 47 -5.40 -16.35 2.48
C ALA A 47 -4.66 -17.47 1.75
N VAL A 48 -5.14 -17.87 0.56
CA VAL A 48 -4.49 -18.88 -0.30
C VAL A 48 -3.02 -18.52 -0.61
N CYS A 49 -2.73 -17.23 -0.76
CA CYS A 49 -1.40 -16.73 -1.11
C CYS A 49 -0.74 -15.97 0.04
N HIS A 50 -1.51 -15.15 0.76
CA HIS A 50 -0.99 -14.33 1.85
C HIS A 50 -1.04 -15.00 3.23
N GLY A 51 -1.66 -16.19 3.33
CA GLY A 51 -1.80 -16.95 4.56
C GLY A 51 -2.94 -16.46 5.46
N ASP A 52 -3.42 -17.33 6.34
CA ASP A 52 -4.58 -17.04 7.22
C ASP A 52 -4.36 -15.85 8.15
N LYS A 53 -3.10 -15.60 8.55
CA LYS A 53 -2.71 -14.46 9.40
C LYS A 53 -2.09 -13.32 8.59
N GLY A 54 -2.13 -13.39 7.26
CA GLY A 54 -1.50 -12.40 6.38
C GLY A 54 0.04 -12.43 6.42
N GLN A 55 0.63 -13.52 6.89
CA GLN A 55 2.08 -13.68 7.09
C GLN A 55 2.90 -13.77 5.79
N GLY A 56 2.23 -13.94 4.64
CA GLY A 56 2.86 -14.21 3.36
C GLY A 56 3.42 -15.63 3.24
N ASN A 57 3.89 -15.98 2.05
CA ASN A 57 4.54 -17.26 1.78
C ASN A 57 5.78 -17.03 0.90
N PRO A 58 7.00 -17.16 1.46
CA PRO A 58 8.25 -17.00 0.70
C PRO A 58 8.39 -17.97 -0.48
N GLU A 59 7.86 -19.19 -0.39
CA GLU A 59 7.91 -20.18 -1.48
C GLU A 59 7.08 -19.74 -2.68
N LEU A 60 5.94 -19.08 -2.41
CA LEU A 60 5.08 -18.48 -3.42
C LEU A 60 5.51 -17.05 -3.81
N LYS A 61 6.56 -16.51 -3.17
CA LYS A 61 6.98 -15.10 -3.28
C LYS A 61 5.85 -14.11 -3.02
N THR A 62 4.96 -14.44 -2.08
CA THR A 62 3.84 -13.59 -1.67
C THR A 62 4.17 -12.88 -0.36
N PRO A 63 4.07 -11.54 -0.30
CA PRO A 63 4.49 -10.80 0.87
C PRO A 63 3.51 -10.94 2.04
N SER A 64 4.00 -10.61 3.22
CA SER A 64 3.16 -10.33 4.38
C SER A 64 2.36 -9.05 4.09
N ILE A 65 1.05 -9.12 4.33
CA ILE A 65 0.13 -7.97 4.26
C ILE A 65 -0.50 -7.67 5.62
N ALA A 66 -0.25 -8.50 6.62
CA ALA A 66 -0.79 -8.32 7.96
C ALA A 66 -0.48 -6.93 8.51
N HIS A 67 -1.48 -6.34 9.17
CA HIS A 67 -1.39 -5.03 9.82
C HIS A 67 -1.05 -3.86 8.86
N LEU A 68 -1.21 -4.05 7.54
CA LEU A 68 -1.17 -2.92 6.64
C LEU A 68 -2.39 -2.04 6.88
N PRO A 69 -2.22 -0.71 6.97
CA PRO A 69 -3.35 0.17 7.21
C PRO A 69 -4.31 0.15 6.02
N ALA A 70 -5.60 0.24 6.29
CA ALA A 70 -6.63 0.02 5.28
C ALA A 70 -6.46 0.97 4.08
N TRP A 71 -6.10 2.23 4.35
CA TRP A 71 -5.85 3.23 3.31
C TRP A 71 -4.80 2.80 2.29
N TYR A 72 -3.75 2.11 2.75
CA TYR A 72 -2.68 1.65 1.87
C TYR A 72 -3.11 0.41 1.11
N VAL A 73 -3.82 -0.52 1.77
CA VAL A 73 -4.35 -1.73 1.11
C VAL A 73 -5.30 -1.34 -0.02
N ILE A 74 -6.23 -0.43 0.23
CA ILE A 74 -7.16 0.10 -0.79
C ILE A 74 -6.36 0.70 -1.96
N HIS A 75 -5.44 1.62 -1.66
CA HIS A 75 -4.62 2.27 -2.68
C HIS A 75 -3.81 1.27 -3.53
N GLN A 76 -3.24 0.22 -2.92
CA GLN A 76 -2.48 -0.77 -3.67
C GLN A 76 -3.38 -1.66 -4.54
N ILE A 77 -4.54 -2.11 -4.03
CA ILE A 77 -5.49 -2.89 -4.83
C ILE A 77 -6.01 -2.04 -5.99
N ASP A 78 -6.30 -0.76 -5.76
CA ASP A 78 -6.71 0.17 -6.81
C ASP A 78 -5.62 0.37 -7.87
N ASN A 79 -4.36 0.51 -7.46
CA ASN A 79 -3.25 0.60 -8.41
C ASN A 79 -3.11 -0.68 -9.25
N PHE A 80 -3.32 -1.85 -8.66
CA PHE A 80 -3.36 -3.13 -9.40
C PHE A 80 -4.57 -3.20 -10.35
N ARG A 81 -5.77 -2.87 -9.87
CA ARG A 81 -7.03 -2.89 -10.62
C ARG A 81 -7.01 -1.95 -11.81
N SER A 82 -6.46 -0.75 -11.62
CA SER A 82 -6.33 0.31 -12.65
C SER A 82 -5.06 0.20 -13.50
N SER A 83 -4.29 -0.89 -13.38
CA SER A 83 -3.07 -1.13 -14.17
C SER A 83 -1.97 -0.07 -13.97
N LYS A 84 -1.96 0.64 -12.83
CA LYS A 84 -0.83 1.48 -12.38
C LYS A 84 0.30 0.65 -11.76
N ARG A 85 -0.01 -0.57 -11.31
CA ARG A 85 0.93 -1.55 -10.73
C ARG A 85 0.64 -2.94 -11.29
N GLY A 86 1.67 -3.77 -11.42
CA GLY A 86 1.49 -5.18 -11.83
C GLY A 86 1.23 -5.38 -13.32
N THR A 87 1.84 -4.55 -14.17
CA THR A 87 1.69 -4.61 -15.63
C THR A 87 2.95 -5.10 -16.35
N HIS A 88 4.11 -5.06 -15.69
CA HIS A 88 5.38 -5.42 -16.31
C HIS A 88 5.53 -6.95 -16.44
N PRO A 89 5.96 -7.49 -17.60
CA PRO A 89 6.16 -8.93 -17.80
C PRO A 89 7.15 -9.58 -16.82
N GLU A 90 8.13 -8.82 -16.34
CA GLU A 90 9.13 -9.29 -15.37
C GLU A 90 8.64 -9.21 -13.91
N ASP A 91 7.38 -8.81 -13.69
CA ASP A 91 6.71 -8.85 -12.39
C ASP A 91 5.54 -9.87 -12.37
N PRO A 92 5.81 -11.18 -12.40
CA PRO A 92 4.76 -12.20 -12.41
C PRO A 92 3.87 -12.16 -11.14
N GLN A 93 4.44 -11.84 -9.97
CA GLN A 93 3.64 -11.67 -8.75
C GLN A 93 2.71 -10.46 -8.84
N GLY A 94 3.19 -9.36 -9.44
CA GLY A 94 2.38 -8.18 -9.71
C GLY A 94 1.25 -8.46 -10.69
N LEU A 95 1.52 -9.22 -11.76
CA LEU A 95 0.50 -9.65 -12.73
C LEU A 95 -0.59 -10.52 -12.08
N GLN A 96 -0.20 -11.44 -11.21
CA GLN A 96 -1.14 -12.26 -10.43
C GLN A 96 -2.03 -11.38 -9.55
N MET A 97 -1.44 -10.46 -8.78
CA MET A 97 -2.22 -9.53 -7.95
C MET A 97 -3.12 -8.60 -8.78
N ALA A 98 -2.67 -8.16 -9.96
CA ALA A 98 -3.50 -7.39 -10.89
C ALA A 98 -4.71 -8.18 -11.40
N ALA A 99 -4.55 -9.48 -11.67
CA ALA A 99 -5.66 -10.35 -12.05
C ALA A 99 -6.69 -10.49 -10.93
N ILE A 100 -6.24 -10.71 -9.68
CA ILE A 100 -7.12 -10.78 -8.51
C ILE A 100 -7.82 -9.43 -8.27
N ALA A 101 -7.09 -8.32 -8.31
CA ALA A 101 -7.65 -6.99 -8.06
C ALA A 101 -8.78 -6.62 -9.03
N LYS A 102 -8.73 -7.11 -10.27
CA LYS A 102 -9.77 -6.87 -11.30
C LYS A 102 -11.09 -7.58 -11.02
N THR A 103 -11.14 -8.55 -10.11
CA THR A 103 -12.39 -9.24 -9.73
C THR A 103 -13.13 -8.54 -8.58
N LEU A 104 -12.52 -7.51 -7.97
CA LEU A 104 -13.03 -6.83 -6.80
C LEU A 104 -13.68 -5.49 -7.17
N ASP A 105 -14.89 -5.27 -6.65
CA ASP A 105 -15.54 -3.96 -6.62
C ASP A 105 -15.06 -3.15 -5.39
N GLN A 106 -15.44 -1.88 -5.30
CA GLN A 106 -14.96 -1.00 -4.23
C GLN A 106 -15.39 -1.48 -2.83
N GLU A 107 -16.64 -1.93 -2.67
CA GLU A 107 -17.18 -2.38 -1.38
C GLU A 107 -16.38 -3.57 -0.82
N LYS A 108 -16.01 -4.51 -1.70
CA LYS A 108 -15.13 -5.64 -1.35
C LYS A 108 -13.73 -5.18 -0.98
N ILE A 109 -13.17 -4.22 -1.71
CA ILE A 109 -11.83 -3.66 -1.43
C ILE A 109 -11.79 -3.00 -0.05
N ASP A 110 -12.78 -2.17 0.26
CA ASP A 110 -12.85 -1.45 1.53
C ASP A 110 -12.97 -2.43 2.70
N SER A 111 -13.86 -3.42 2.58
CA SER A 111 -14.09 -4.42 3.64
C SER A 111 -12.87 -5.32 3.85
N VAL A 112 -12.22 -5.79 2.77
CA VAL A 112 -11.02 -6.64 2.91
C VAL A 112 -9.81 -5.84 3.41
N ALA A 113 -9.72 -4.55 3.08
CA ALA A 113 -8.68 -3.67 3.60
C ALA A 113 -8.80 -3.48 5.11
N LEU A 114 -10.02 -3.25 5.62
CA LEU A 114 -10.29 -3.19 7.06
C LEU A 114 -9.96 -4.52 7.76
N TYR A 115 -10.29 -5.65 7.12
CA TYR A 115 -9.90 -6.95 7.67
C TYR A 115 -8.38 -7.13 7.74
N VAL A 116 -7.65 -6.77 6.68
CA VAL A 116 -6.17 -6.84 6.65
C VAL A 116 -5.54 -5.96 7.73
N GLU A 117 -6.07 -4.75 7.93
CA GLU A 117 -5.63 -3.84 9.00
C GLU A 117 -5.88 -4.42 10.39
N SER A 118 -6.98 -5.15 10.58
CA SER A 118 -7.31 -5.81 11.85
C SER A 118 -6.42 -7.00 12.21
N LEU A 119 -5.68 -7.55 11.24
CA LEU A 119 -4.75 -8.65 11.50
C LEU A 119 -3.59 -8.17 12.38
N ALA A 120 -3.19 -9.04 13.32
CA ALA A 120 -2.00 -8.80 14.14
C ALA A 120 -0.75 -8.67 13.27
N LEU A 121 0.17 -7.79 13.67
CA LEU A 121 1.46 -7.65 12.99
C LEU A 121 2.22 -8.97 13.04
N VAL A 122 2.65 -9.45 11.87
CA VAL A 122 3.52 -10.63 11.77
C VAL A 122 4.95 -10.18 11.52
N VAL A 123 5.81 -10.36 12.52
CA VAL A 123 7.25 -10.13 12.39
C VAL A 123 7.87 -11.24 11.53
N PRO A 124 8.64 -10.91 10.48
CA PRO A 124 9.35 -11.92 9.69
C PRO A 124 10.31 -12.74 10.55
N LYS A 125 10.40 -14.05 10.29
CA LYS A 125 11.36 -14.92 10.99
C LYS A 125 12.81 -14.59 10.63
N ASP A 126 13.07 -14.30 9.36
CA ASP A 126 14.40 -14.01 8.84
C ASP A 126 14.65 -12.50 8.85
N LEU A 127 15.28 -12.03 9.94
CA LEU A 127 15.64 -10.63 10.11
C LEU A 127 17.08 -10.31 9.65
N ALA A 128 17.89 -11.34 9.38
CA ALA A 128 19.27 -11.19 8.93
C ALA A 128 19.37 -11.28 7.41
N ILE A 129 20.17 -10.40 6.82
CA ILE A 129 20.55 -10.44 5.40
C ILE A 129 22.05 -10.66 5.33
N GLU A 130 22.46 -11.76 4.68
CA GLU A 130 23.87 -12.10 4.55
C GLU A 130 24.65 -11.00 3.81
N GLY A 131 25.81 -10.63 4.38
CA GLY A 131 26.70 -9.61 3.83
C GLY A 131 26.19 -8.17 3.96
N ALA A 132 25.07 -7.92 4.65
CA ALA A 132 24.57 -6.56 4.88
C ALA A 132 25.34 -5.85 6.02
N ASN A 133 25.53 -4.55 5.85
CA ASN A 133 26.05 -3.63 6.86
C ASN A 133 24.91 -2.79 7.44
N VAL A 134 24.45 -3.17 8.65
CA VAL A 134 23.34 -2.49 9.33
C VAL A 134 23.64 -1.02 9.61
N SER A 135 24.88 -0.67 9.93
CA SER A 135 25.27 0.72 10.24
C SER A 135 25.18 1.63 9.01
N GLU A 136 25.62 1.15 7.84
CA GLU A 136 25.42 1.87 6.56
C GLU A 136 23.94 1.95 6.20
N GLY A 137 23.19 0.88 6.47
CA GLY A 137 21.74 0.86 6.31
C GLY A 137 21.02 1.91 7.14
N GLN A 138 21.46 2.09 8.40
CA GLN A 138 20.95 3.14 9.29
C GLN A 138 21.18 4.53 8.69
N TYR A 139 22.40 4.83 8.27
CA TYR A 139 22.74 6.11 7.65
C TYR A 139 21.87 6.38 6.41
N LEU A 140 21.70 5.39 5.53
CA LEU A 140 20.84 5.51 4.35
C LEU A 140 19.38 5.76 4.72
N PHE A 141 18.86 5.04 5.71
CA PHE A 141 17.48 5.18 6.17
C PHE A 141 17.21 6.56 6.78
N GLU A 142 18.10 7.03 7.64
CA GLU A 142 18.03 8.36 8.25
C GLU A 142 18.10 9.46 7.18
N ALA A 143 18.98 9.31 6.19
CA ALA A 143 19.16 10.32 5.15
C ALA A 143 18.04 10.38 4.11
N ARG A 144 17.36 9.25 3.83
CA ARG A 144 16.48 9.12 2.64
C ARG A 144 15.07 8.60 2.91
N CYS A 145 14.85 7.89 4.01
CA CYS A 145 13.63 7.12 4.21
C CYS A 145 12.77 7.66 5.37
N MET A 146 13.38 8.02 6.50
CA MET A 146 12.64 8.29 7.74
C MET A 146 11.73 9.51 7.70
N GLU A 147 12.01 10.49 6.82
CA GLU A 147 11.15 11.67 6.67
C GLU A 147 9.71 11.25 6.32
N CYS A 148 9.60 10.30 5.41
CA CYS A 148 8.33 9.77 4.92
C CYS A 148 7.86 8.55 5.70
N HIS A 149 8.75 7.59 5.95
CA HIS A 149 8.41 6.31 6.59
C HIS A 149 8.47 6.35 8.13
N ARG A 150 8.80 7.50 8.72
CA ARG A 150 9.04 7.71 10.16
C ARG A 150 10.28 6.99 10.68
N TYR A 151 10.77 7.43 11.83
CA TYR A 151 12.02 6.97 12.41
C TYR A 151 12.01 5.48 12.79
N ASN A 152 10.84 4.93 13.11
CA ASN A 152 10.61 3.53 13.44
C ASN A 152 10.01 2.73 12.26
N ALA A 153 10.02 3.29 11.05
CA ALA A 153 9.44 2.67 9.86
C ALA A 153 7.93 2.34 9.98
N SER A 154 7.19 3.04 10.85
CA SER A 154 5.73 2.86 11.02
C SER A 154 4.91 3.39 9.84
N GLY A 155 5.51 4.18 8.96
CA GLY A 155 4.77 4.89 7.91
C GLY A 155 3.98 6.08 8.45
N GLU A 156 3.35 6.79 7.52
CA GLU A 156 2.56 7.99 7.75
C GLU A 156 1.54 8.18 6.62
N TYR A 157 0.26 8.27 6.97
CA TYR A 157 -0.82 8.51 6.02
C TYR A 157 -0.67 9.84 5.29
N THR A 158 -0.29 10.90 6.01
CA THR A 158 -0.14 12.26 5.45
C THR A 158 0.88 12.32 4.32
N PHE A 159 1.90 11.46 4.36
CA PHE A 159 2.92 11.36 3.33
C PHE A 159 2.65 10.25 2.31
N GLY A 160 1.54 9.52 2.44
CA GLY A 160 1.22 8.36 1.60
C GLY A 160 2.25 7.23 1.74
N SER A 161 2.91 7.14 2.89
CA SER A 161 4.06 6.26 3.12
C SER A 161 3.65 5.09 4.00
N PRO A 162 3.67 3.84 3.50
CA PRO A 162 3.26 2.69 4.30
C PRO A 162 4.26 2.34 5.41
N PRO A 163 3.84 1.59 6.43
CA PRO A 163 4.77 0.90 7.31
C PRO A 163 5.66 -0.06 6.51
N LEU A 164 6.95 -0.08 6.86
CA LEU A 164 7.92 -1.05 6.32
C LEU A 164 8.15 -2.23 7.28
N VAL A 165 7.80 -2.08 8.57
CA VAL A 165 7.78 -3.17 9.53
C VAL A 165 6.76 -4.24 9.15
N GLY A 166 6.98 -5.47 9.59
CA GLY A 166 6.17 -6.65 9.25
C GLY A 166 6.36 -7.19 7.83
N ARG A 167 7.26 -6.60 7.03
CA ARG A 167 7.56 -7.04 5.67
C ARG A 167 8.87 -7.82 5.61
N GLN A 168 8.88 -8.85 4.78
CA GLN A 168 10.06 -9.69 4.60
C GLN A 168 11.17 -8.95 3.85
N GLY A 169 12.43 -9.20 4.20
CA GLY A 169 13.58 -8.57 3.56
C GLY A 169 13.62 -8.78 2.04
N TRP A 170 13.35 -10.01 1.57
CA TRP A 170 13.27 -10.30 0.14
C TRP A 170 12.23 -9.44 -0.60
N TYR A 171 11.10 -9.14 0.05
CA TYR A 171 10.05 -8.34 -0.55
C TYR A 171 10.44 -6.88 -0.62
N LEU A 172 10.98 -6.32 0.47
CA LEU A 172 11.46 -4.94 0.53
C LEU A 172 12.55 -4.68 -0.53
N MET A 173 13.53 -5.58 -0.64
CA MET A 173 14.55 -5.51 -1.68
C MET A 173 13.95 -5.56 -3.08
N ALA A 174 13.00 -6.47 -3.32
CA ALA A 174 12.31 -6.57 -4.62
C ALA A 174 11.49 -5.32 -4.95
N GLN A 175 10.84 -4.68 -3.96
CA GLN A 175 10.09 -3.45 -4.21
C GLN A 175 11.01 -2.28 -4.55
N LEU A 176 12.15 -2.13 -3.86
CA LEU A 176 13.14 -1.11 -4.18
C LEU A 176 13.65 -1.27 -5.62
N LYS A 177 14.02 -2.49 -6.03
CA LYS A 177 14.45 -2.78 -7.41
C LYS A 177 13.36 -2.43 -8.44
N LYS A 178 12.11 -2.82 -8.17
CA LYS A 178 10.97 -2.49 -9.05
C LYS A 178 10.74 -0.99 -9.20
N PHE A 179 10.97 -0.21 -8.15
CA PHE A 179 10.90 1.25 -8.22
C PHE A 179 12.05 1.83 -9.07
N GLN A 180 13.28 1.32 -8.89
CA GLN A 180 14.46 1.74 -9.66
C GLN A 180 14.34 1.41 -11.15
N GLU A 181 13.74 0.26 -11.48
CA GLU A 181 13.56 -0.23 -12.84
C GLU A 181 12.31 0.34 -13.53
N GLY A 182 11.48 1.11 -12.80
CA GLY A 182 10.23 1.66 -13.32
C GLY A 182 9.09 0.62 -13.46
N HIS A 183 9.29 -0.60 -12.97
CA HIS A 183 8.24 -1.64 -12.88
C HIS A 183 7.13 -1.25 -11.90
N ARG A 184 7.40 -0.32 -10.98
CA ARG A 184 6.46 0.28 -10.03
C ARG A 184 6.72 1.79 -9.94
N GLY A 185 5.65 2.60 -9.86
CA GLY A 185 5.76 4.05 -9.69
C GLY A 185 6.01 4.85 -10.97
N ALA A 186 5.94 4.23 -12.15
CA ALA A 186 6.07 4.91 -13.44
C ALA A 186 4.75 5.47 -14.00
N ALA A 187 3.61 5.14 -13.39
CA ALA A 187 2.31 5.63 -13.84
C ALA A 187 2.14 7.12 -13.51
N LYS A 188 1.59 7.90 -14.46
CA LYS A 188 1.48 9.37 -14.37
C LYS A 188 0.71 9.87 -13.15
N ASP A 189 -0.28 9.11 -12.68
CA ASP A 189 -1.16 9.47 -11.56
C ASP A 189 -0.94 8.57 -10.32
N ASP A 190 0.30 8.10 -10.12
CA ASP A 190 0.75 7.38 -8.91
C ASP A 190 1.78 8.23 -8.16
N ASP A 191 1.36 9.36 -7.58
CA ASP A 191 2.26 10.33 -6.94
C ASP A 191 3.15 9.69 -5.86
N ASN A 192 2.58 8.79 -5.05
CA ASN A 192 3.33 8.09 -4.01
C ASN A 192 4.32 7.09 -4.61
N GLY A 193 3.93 6.41 -5.70
CA GLY A 193 4.84 5.58 -6.47
C GLY A 193 5.97 6.38 -7.12
N ALA A 194 5.69 7.55 -7.66
CA ALA A 194 6.69 8.43 -8.28
C ALA A 194 7.71 8.96 -7.24
N LYS A 195 7.24 9.34 -6.04
CA LYS A 195 8.12 9.70 -4.91
C LYS A 195 9.06 8.55 -4.56
N MET A 196 8.54 7.32 -4.50
CA MET A 196 9.36 6.14 -4.21
C MET A 196 10.30 5.77 -5.35
N ALA A 197 9.87 5.88 -6.61
CA ALA A 197 10.73 5.70 -7.77
C ALA A 197 11.94 6.64 -7.69
N LEU A 198 11.71 7.95 -7.48
CA LEU A 198 12.77 8.94 -7.31
C LEU A 198 13.64 8.66 -6.06
N THR A 199 13.03 8.39 -4.91
CA THR A 199 13.79 8.23 -3.66
C THR A 199 14.65 6.96 -3.71
N SER A 200 14.17 5.89 -4.36
CA SER A 200 14.90 4.64 -4.50
C SER A 200 16.20 4.78 -5.30
N THR A 201 16.34 5.79 -6.18
CA THR A 201 17.59 6.00 -6.95
C THR A 201 18.75 6.52 -6.09
N PHE A 202 18.49 6.98 -4.86
CA PHE A 202 19.54 7.33 -3.90
C PHE A 202 20.16 6.11 -3.21
N VAL A 203 19.50 4.95 -3.26
CA VAL A 203 19.99 3.68 -2.71
C VAL A 203 20.60 2.85 -3.84
N GLN A 204 21.83 3.17 -4.23
CA GLN A 204 22.42 2.63 -5.47
C GLN A 204 23.12 1.29 -5.27
N GLY A 205 22.80 0.33 -6.15
CA GLY A 205 23.44 -0.98 -6.18
C GLY A 205 22.86 -1.98 -5.17
N GLU A 206 23.19 -3.25 -5.38
CA GLU A 206 22.65 -4.34 -4.58
C GLU A 206 23.04 -4.25 -3.10
N GLN A 207 24.26 -3.80 -2.81
CA GLN A 207 24.75 -3.69 -1.43
C GLN A 207 23.97 -2.64 -0.63
N ALA A 208 23.78 -1.42 -1.16
CA ALA A 208 23.03 -0.39 -0.47
C ALA A 208 21.57 -0.81 -0.20
N ILE A 209 20.96 -1.56 -1.12
CA ILE A 209 19.63 -2.15 -0.93
C ILE A 209 19.65 -3.17 0.22
N LYS A 210 20.64 -4.07 0.26
CA LYS A 210 20.79 -5.04 1.37
C LYS A 210 20.96 -4.32 2.70
N ASP A 211 21.82 -3.31 2.75
CA ASP A 211 22.15 -2.56 3.95
C ASP A 211 20.91 -1.86 4.53
N VAL A 212 20.22 -1.04 3.71
CA VAL A 212 19.03 -0.30 4.18
C VAL A 212 17.89 -1.24 4.58
N VAL A 213 17.68 -2.34 3.85
CA VAL A 213 16.65 -3.32 4.20
C VAL A 213 17.04 -4.05 5.48
N SER A 214 18.32 -4.41 5.66
CA SER A 214 18.78 -5.03 6.90
C SER A 214 18.56 -4.12 8.10
N TYR A 215 18.76 -2.80 7.96
CA TYR A 215 18.42 -1.85 9.02
C TYR A 215 16.91 -1.78 9.27
N ILE A 216 16.08 -1.69 8.24
CA ILE A 216 14.60 -1.71 8.38
C ILE A 216 14.13 -2.94 9.15
N LEU A 217 14.75 -4.11 8.93
CA LEU A 217 14.40 -5.33 9.65
C LEU A 217 14.67 -5.24 11.16
N THR A 218 15.66 -4.45 11.59
CA THR A 218 15.93 -4.20 13.01
C THR A 218 14.87 -3.32 13.69
N LEU A 219 14.08 -2.58 12.90
CA LEU A 219 13.02 -1.70 13.42
C LEU A 219 11.71 -2.44 13.71
N ASN A 220 11.63 -3.74 13.40
CA ASN A 220 10.48 -4.54 13.80
C ASN A 220 10.36 -4.57 15.33
N PRO A 221 9.14 -4.47 15.89
CA PRO A 221 8.96 -4.68 17.32
C PRO A 221 9.37 -6.12 17.69
N PRO A 222 9.69 -6.38 18.97
CA PRO A 222 9.87 -7.75 19.42
C PRO A 222 8.61 -8.57 19.07
N PRO A 223 8.74 -9.85 18.68
CA PRO A 223 7.59 -10.68 18.36
C PRO A 223 6.60 -10.65 19.52
N GLU A 224 5.34 -10.30 19.27
CA GLU A 224 4.31 -10.50 20.28
C GLU A 224 4.25 -12.00 20.64
N PRO A 225 4.03 -12.36 21.91
CA PRO A 225 3.73 -13.74 22.27
C PRO A 225 2.57 -14.20 21.39
N ALA A 226 2.70 -15.35 20.73
CA ALA A 226 1.69 -15.85 19.81
C ALA A 226 0.33 -15.83 20.50
N ALA A 227 -0.61 -15.03 19.99
CA ALA A 227 -2.00 -15.09 20.43
C ALA A 227 -2.48 -16.53 20.26
N GLU A 228 -2.87 -17.16 21.36
CA GLU A 228 -3.38 -18.53 21.37
C GLU A 228 -4.61 -18.64 20.45
N GLY A 229 -4.55 -19.57 19.50
CA GLY A 229 -5.70 -20.01 18.71
C GLY A 229 -5.96 -19.19 17.45
N SER A 230 -5.57 -19.75 16.29
CA SER A 230 -6.23 -19.39 15.03
C SER A 230 -7.71 -19.81 15.11
N PRO A 231 -8.69 -18.98 14.70
CA PRO A 231 -10.09 -19.41 14.60
C PRO A 231 -10.30 -20.55 13.60
N PHE A 232 -9.29 -20.89 12.78
CA PHE A 232 -9.30 -21.98 11.81
C PHE A 232 -8.67 -23.29 12.32
N GLU A 233 -8.31 -23.38 13.60
CA GLU A 233 -7.62 -24.55 14.17
C GLU A 233 -8.56 -25.62 14.75
N LYS A 234 -9.88 -25.39 14.72
CA LYS A 234 -10.86 -26.30 15.34
C LYS A 234 -11.39 -27.41 14.43
N ASP A 235 -11.07 -27.41 13.12
CA ASP A 235 -11.67 -28.35 12.15
C ASP A 235 -10.63 -29.16 11.35
N ARG A 236 -9.49 -29.51 11.95
CA ARG A 236 -8.50 -30.41 11.33
C ARG A 236 -8.23 -31.66 12.16
#